data_AF-A0A959UTK6-F1
#
_entry.id   AF-A0A959UTK6-F1
#
_cell.length_a   1.000
_cell.length_b   1.000
_cell.length_c   1.000
_cell.angle_alpha   90.00
_cell.angle_beta   90.00
_cell.angle_gamma   90.00
#
_symmetry.space_group_name_H-M   'P 1'
#
loop_
_entity.id
_entity.type
_entity.pdbx_description
1 polymer ?
#
loop_
_entity_poly.entity_id
_entity_poly.type
_entity_poly.pdbx_seq_one_letter_code
_entity_poly.pdbx_strand_id
1 'polypeptide(L)'
;MDKRTFDRTVWGLLLAFGVVVPLLYFRWWMPVTPVSGDPSLFERGIGTPMLLWLNGRLGTFLNYRYLGSLSWTAIPLLVLAVVRWKRLLPWQRALALFTILGVLVIGVFGGFNYRYALTFEPLFVVALFLFLHQAFEHYDHSTAQRRRFILVLVGIAVLNTALAIDLRKRTWAANPTYSSPDTEEGGTLRERLDTSPQDLEGWLQGMGVAPTDTVLVNNLPVWYYRTERPGIYYWCGSDQLFLKDGTPFLFHDRTDAEVASFLRDSLHCRYVFSTRELSTFAPRFHAFLEERCTLLGTEHRDHTLHRIDAP
;
A
#
# COMPACT_ATOMS: atom_id res chain seq x y z
N MET A 1 -4.29 39.26 -5.96
CA MET A 1 -4.25 39.04 -4.50
C MET A 1 -3.11 39.90 -3.98
N ASP A 2 -3.33 40.73 -2.96
CA ASP A 2 -2.23 41.50 -2.36
C ASP A 2 -1.34 40.60 -1.48
N LYS A 3 -0.15 41.10 -1.13
CA LYS A 3 0.83 40.39 -0.30
C LYS A 3 0.25 39.93 1.03
N ARG A 4 -0.52 40.80 1.71
CA ARG A 4 -1.08 40.51 3.04
C ARG A 4 -2.09 39.36 2.98
N THR A 5 -2.89 39.31 1.93
CA THR A 5 -3.88 38.27 1.67
C THR A 5 -3.20 36.96 1.29
N PHE A 6 -2.14 37.01 0.47
CA PHE A 6 -1.30 35.85 0.19
C PHE A 6 -0.73 35.26 1.48
N ASP A 7 -0.09 36.09 2.30
CA ASP A 7 0.55 35.67 3.56
C ASP A 7 -0.47 35.00 4.47
N ARG A 8 -1.61 35.65 4.71
CA ARG A 8 -2.70 35.10 5.53
C ARG A 8 -3.19 33.75 5.01
N THR A 9 -3.33 33.63 3.69
CA THR A 9 -3.82 32.39 3.06
C THR A 9 -2.80 31.27 3.23
N VAL A 10 -1.53 31.52 2.91
CA VAL A 10 -0.46 30.50 2.99
C VAL A 10 -0.25 30.07 4.44
N TRP A 11 -0.15 31.01 5.38
CA TRP A 11 -0.01 30.69 6.79
C TRP A 11 -1.23 29.98 7.36
N GLY A 12 -2.43 30.40 6.97
CA GLY A 12 -3.69 29.75 7.37
C GLY A 12 -3.79 28.31 6.88
N LEU A 13 -3.45 28.07 5.61
CA LEU A 13 -3.41 26.72 5.03
C LEU A 13 -2.34 25.85 5.70
N LEU A 14 -1.15 26.41 5.94
CA LEU A 14 -0.06 25.72 6.60
C LEU A 14 -0.42 25.33 8.04
N LEU A 15 -1.09 26.22 8.78
CA LEU A 15 -1.57 25.90 10.13
C LEU A 15 -2.69 24.84 10.08
N ALA A 16 -3.68 25.01 9.21
CA ALA A 16 -4.81 24.10 9.11
C ALA A 16 -4.36 22.69 8.72
N PHE A 17 -3.63 22.53 7.62
CA PHE A 17 -3.30 21.22 7.06
C PHE A 17 -1.91 20.70 7.44
N GLY A 18 -1.03 21.56 7.93
CA GLY A 18 0.28 21.18 8.47
C GLY A 18 0.26 20.91 9.98
N VAL A 19 -0.70 21.45 10.73
CA VAL A 19 -0.74 21.28 12.20
C VAL A 19 -2.08 20.72 12.67
N VAL A 20 -3.19 21.44 12.42
CA VAL A 20 -4.50 21.10 13.01
C VAL A 20 -5.02 19.76 12.49
N VAL A 21 -5.04 19.57 11.17
CA VAL A 21 -5.54 18.33 10.55
C VAL A 21 -4.64 17.13 10.90
N PRO A 22 -3.30 17.18 10.82
CA PRO A 22 -2.46 16.09 11.30
C PRO A 22 -2.67 15.76 12.78
N LEU A 23 -2.80 16.77 13.64
CA LEU A 23 -3.11 16.57 15.06
C LEU A 23 -4.45 15.84 15.21
N LEU A 24 -5.49 16.31 14.52
CA LEU A 24 -6.82 15.67 14.48
C LEU A 24 -6.74 14.21 14.01
N TYR A 25 -6.01 14.02 12.91
CA TYR A 25 -5.79 12.75 12.25
C TYR A 25 -5.13 11.73 13.17
N PHE A 26 -3.95 12.05 13.71
CA PHE A 26 -3.16 11.12 14.51
C PHE A 26 -3.73 10.90 15.91
N ARG A 27 -4.42 11.89 16.50
CA ARG A 27 -4.93 11.77 17.88
C ARG A 27 -6.33 11.19 17.98
N TRP A 28 -7.23 11.51 17.05
CA TRP A 28 -8.65 11.15 17.18
C TRP A 28 -9.20 10.36 16.01
N TRP A 29 -8.81 10.66 14.77
CA TRP A 29 -9.45 10.04 13.62
C TRP A 29 -8.90 8.66 13.26
N MET A 30 -7.59 8.46 13.40
CA MET A 30 -6.96 7.17 13.11
C MET A 30 -7.15 6.24 14.32
N PRO A 31 -7.93 5.16 14.19
CA PRO A 31 -8.12 4.24 15.29
C PRO A 31 -6.82 3.50 15.60
N VAL A 32 -6.67 3.07 16.85
CA VAL A 32 -5.51 2.29 17.32
C VAL A 32 -5.71 0.79 17.15
N THR A 33 -6.95 0.35 16.90
CA THR A 33 -7.35 -1.03 16.66
C THR A 33 -8.20 -1.12 15.38
N PRO A 34 -8.20 -2.25 14.67
CA PRO A 34 -9.06 -2.44 13.51
C PRO A 34 -10.54 -2.37 13.92
N VAL A 35 -11.25 -1.37 13.42
CA VAL A 35 -12.72 -1.21 13.61
C VAL A 35 -13.47 -2.05 12.57
N SER A 36 -12.92 -2.17 11.37
CA SER A 36 -13.34 -3.13 10.36
C SER A 36 -12.65 -4.46 10.60
N GLY A 37 -13.38 -5.59 10.51
CA GLY A 37 -12.84 -6.95 10.66
C GLY A 37 -11.81 -7.38 9.59
N ASP A 38 -11.34 -6.46 8.75
CA ASP A 38 -10.24 -6.67 7.79
C ASP A 38 -8.97 -5.96 8.30
N PRO A 39 -8.03 -6.70 8.91
CA PRO A 39 -6.75 -6.16 9.35
C PRO A 39 -5.98 -5.45 8.23
N SER A 40 -6.04 -5.96 7.00
CA SER A 40 -5.26 -5.44 5.86
C SER A 40 -5.67 -4.00 5.49
N LEU A 41 -6.97 -3.68 5.59
CA LEU A 41 -7.46 -2.32 5.39
C LEU A 41 -6.96 -1.40 6.50
N PHE A 42 -6.98 -1.86 7.75
CA PHE A 42 -6.43 -1.10 8.88
C PHE A 42 -4.93 -0.85 8.73
N GLU A 43 -4.15 -1.83 8.25
CA GLU A 43 -2.73 -1.66 7.94
C GLU A 43 -2.54 -0.53 6.94
N ARG A 44 -3.36 -0.48 5.89
CA ARG A 44 -3.36 0.58 4.88
C ARG A 44 -3.87 1.94 5.39
N GLY A 45 -4.23 2.03 6.66
CA GLY A 45 -4.77 3.24 7.29
C GLY A 45 -6.27 3.41 7.09
N ILE A 46 -7.00 2.42 6.59
CA ILE A 46 -8.42 2.49 6.26
C ILE A 46 -9.21 1.76 7.35
N GLY A 47 -9.38 2.43 8.50
CA GLY A 47 -10.16 1.89 9.63
C GLY A 47 -11.62 2.33 9.66
N THR A 48 -12.00 3.36 8.90
CA THR A 48 -13.35 3.93 8.90
C THR A 48 -13.73 4.43 7.51
N PRO A 49 -15.03 4.66 7.21
CA PRO A 49 -15.45 5.23 5.92
C PRO A 49 -14.80 6.59 5.61
N MET A 50 -14.55 7.41 6.64
CA MET A 50 -13.84 8.68 6.47
C MET A 50 -12.38 8.44 6.05
N LEU A 51 -11.70 7.48 6.69
CA LEU A 51 -10.32 7.14 6.33
C LEU A 51 -10.20 6.46 4.96
N LEU A 52 -11.24 5.77 4.48
CA LEU A 52 -11.31 5.31 3.09
C LEU A 52 -11.23 6.48 2.11
N TRP A 53 -11.87 7.61 2.42
CA TRP A 53 -11.74 8.81 1.60
C TRP A 53 -10.38 9.46 1.77
N LEU A 54 -9.90 9.67 3.00
CA LEU A 54 -8.65 10.39 3.27
C LEU A 54 -7.41 9.61 2.82
N ASN A 55 -7.28 8.36 3.24
CA ASN A 55 -6.11 7.52 3.00
C ASN A 55 -6.22 6.69 1.73
N GLY A 56 -7.46 6.42 1.29
CA GLY A 56 -7.75 5.70 0.06
C GLY A 56 -7.86 6.63 -1.15
N ARG A 57 -9.08 7.14 -1.39
CA ARG A 57 -9.42 7.89 -2.62
C ARG A 57 -8.64 9.19 -2.79
N LEU A 58 -8.41 9.91 -1.68
CA LEU A 58 -7.58 11.12 -1.60
C LEU A 58 -6.20 10.84 -1.02
N GLY A 59 -5.83 9.55 -0.97
CA GLY A 59 -4.61 9.08 -0.32
C GLY A 59 -3.37 9.80 -0.81
N THR A 60 -3.31 10.12 -2.12
CA THR A 60 -2.23 10.87 -2.76
C THR A 60 -1.96 12.24 -2.14
N PHE A 61 -2.92 12.83 -1.43
CA PHE A 61 -2.80 14.15 -0.81
C PHE A 61 -2.89 14.11 0.71
N LEU A 62 -3.77 13.27 1.25
CA LEU A 62 -4.20 13.32 2.65
C LEU A 62 -3.82 12.08 3.46
N ASN A 63 -3.04 11.15 2.90
CA ASN A 63 -2.52 10.01 3.65
C ASN A 63 -1.33 10.44 4.52
N TYR A 64 -1.64 11.11 5.63
CA TYR A 64 -0.65 11.62 6.59
C TYR A 64 0.22 10.53 7.20
N ARG A 65 -0.28 9.27 7.25
CA ARG A 65 0.47 8.13 7.77
C ARG A 65 1.69 7.80 6.91
N TYR A 66 1.61 7.95 5.60
CA TYR A 66 2.66 7.50 4.67
C TYR A 66 3.31 8.60 3.84
N LEU A 67 2.57 9.65 3.45
CA LEU A 67 3.05 10.70 2.52
C LEU A 67 3.45 11.99 3.25
N GLY A 68 3.47 11.95 4.58
CA GLY A 68 3.75 13.11 5.42
C GLY A 68 2.73 14.24 5.26
N SER A 69 3.12 15.43 5.70
CA SER A 69 2.21 16.56 5.86
C SER A 69 2.30 17.62 4.77
N LEU A 70 3.01 17.36 3.67
CA LEU A 70 3.19 18.35 2.60
C LEU A 70 2.46 17.95 1.32
N SER A 71 2.07 16.69 1.15
CA SER A 71 1.40 16.20 -0.07
C SER A 71 0.09 16.93 -0.37
N TRP A 72 -0.67 17.37 0.64
CA TRP A 72 -1.88 18.17 0.45
C TRP A 72 -1.63 19.51 -0.23
N THR A 73 -0.42 20.07 -0.14
CA THR A 73 -0.07 21.33 -0.80
C THR A 73 -0.07 21.21 -2.33
N ALA A 74 -0.04 19.98 -2.87
CA ALA A 74 -0.20 19.75 -4.30
C ALA A 74 -1.62 20.11 -4.79
N ILE A 75 -2.65 20.02 -3.94
CA ILE A 75 -4.04 20.36 -4.30
C ILE A 75 -4.16 21.78 -4.83
N PRO A 76 -3.75 22.85 -4.10
CA PRO A 76 -3.85 24.21 -4.63
C PRO A 76 -3.00 24.42 -5.87
N LEU A 77 -1.85 23.73 -6.02
CA LEU A 77 -1.03 23.81 -7.25
C LEU A 77 -1.77 23.25 -8.46
N LEU A 78 -2.41 22.09 -8.31
CA LEU A 78 -3.21 21.46 -9.36
C LEU A 78 -4.43 22.30 -9.71
N VAL A 79 -5.14 22.84 -8.71
CA VAL A 79 -6.27 23.75 -8.93
C VAL A 79 -5.83 25.00 -9.69
N LEU A 80 -4.71 25.62 -9.30
CA LEU A 80 -4.16 26.78 -9.99
C LEU A 80 -3.76 26.45 -11.42
N ALA A 81 -3.16 25.29 -11.66
CA ALA A 81 -2.80 24.83 -12.99
C ALA A 81 -4.03 24.68 -13.90
N VAL A 82 -5.13 24.12 -13.38
CA VAL A 82 -6.40 23.98 -14.10
C VAL A 82 -7.03 25.36 -14.36
N VAL A 83 -7.16 26.21 -13.35
CA VAL A 83 -7.77 27.55 -13.50
C VAL A 83 -6.97 28.43 -14.47
N ARG A 84 -5.64 28.32 -14.45
CA ARG A 84 -4.74 29.10 -15.32
C ARG A 84 -4.26 28.32 -16.54
N TRP A 85 -4.94 27.26 -16.95
CA TRP A 85 -4.52 26.34 -18.01
C TRP A 85 -4.00 27.05 -19.28
N LYS A 86 -4.75 28.05 -19.76
CA LYS A 86 -4.41 28.84 -20.96
C LYS A 86 -3.12 29.67 -20.82
N ARG A 87 -2.70 29.99 -19.60
CA ARG A 87 -1.48 30.76 -19.30
C ARG A 87 -0.25 29.87 -19.09
N LEU A 88 -0.44 28.57 -18.93
CA LEU A 88 0.66 27.62 -18.80
C LEU A 88 1.38 27.42 -20.14
N LEU A 89 2.70 27.24 -20.09
CA LEU A 89 3.50 26.79 -21.24
C LEU A 89 3.12 25.36 -21.64
N PRO A 90 3.33 24.92 -22.89
CA PRO A 90 2.95 23.58 -23.34
C PRO A 90 3.48 22.44 -22.46
N TRP A 91 4.74 22.51 -22.03
CA TRP A 91 5.33 21.49 -21.15
C TRP A 91 4.70 21.47 -19.75
N GLN A 92 4.30 22.63 -19.22
CA GLN A 92 3.61 22.73 -17.92
C GLN A 92 2.21 22.13 -17.99
N ARG A 93 1.50 22.33 -19.11
CA ARG A 93 0.21 21.68 -19.37
C ARG A 93 0.37 20.17 -19.43
N ALA A 94 1.38 19.67 -20.14
CA ALA A 94 1.66 18.23 -20.21
C ALA A 94 1.93 17.65 -18.83
N LEU A 95 2.78 18.31 -18.02
CA LEU A 95 3.08 17.88 -16.66
C LEU A 95 1.83 17.91 -15.75
N ALA A 96 1.03 18.98 -15.82
CA ALA A 96 -0.22 19.09 -15.06
C ALA A 96 -1.23 18.01 -15.48
N LEU A 97 -1.40 17.76 -16.78
CA LEU A 97 -2.26 16.70 -17.29
C LEU A 97 -1.81 15.33 -16.80
N PHE A 98 -0.52 15.02 -16.95
CA PHE A 98 0.07 13.77 -16.48
C PHE A 98 -0.16 13.57 -14.98
N THR A 99 0.06 14.62 -14.19
CA THR A 99 -0.13 14.57 -12.73
C THR A 99 -1.60 14.36 -12.36
N ILE A 100 -2.53 15.08 -13.00
CA ILE A 100 -3.96 14.93 -12.77
C ILE A 100 -4.42 13.51 -13.13
N LEU A 101 -4.03 13.01 -14.31
CA LEU A 101 -4.37 11.66 -14.73
C LEU A 101 -3.77 10.61 -13.78
N GLY A 102 -2.52 10.78 -13.35
CA GLY A 102 -1.88 9.90 -12.38
C GLY A 102 -2.61 9.87 -11.04
N VAL A 103 -2.96 11.04 -10.51
CA VAL A 103 -3.78 11.16 -9.28
C VAL A 103 -5.13 10.48 -9.46
N LEU A 104 -5.80 10.65 -10.60
CA LEU A 104 -7.10 10.01 -10.87
C LEU A 104 -6.96 8.48 -10.96
N VAL A 105 -5.95 7.99 -11.68
CA VAL A 105 -5.68 6.55 -11.79
C VAL A 105 -5.38 5.95 -10.42
N ILE A 106 -4.53 6.60 -9.61
CA ILE A 106 -4.26 6.15 -8.25
C ILE A 106 -5.52 6.22 -7.39
N GLY A 107 -6.26 7.33 -7.41
CA GLY A 107 -7.46 7.49 -6.59
C GLY A 107 -8.56 6.47 -6.92
N VAL A 108 -8.71 6.10 -8.20
CA VAL A 108 -9.72 5.15 -8.69
C VAL A 108 -9.28 3.69 -8.54
N PHE A 109 -8.09 3.35 -9.02
CA PHE A 109 -7.63 1.95 -9.12
C PHE A 109 -6.65 1.56 -8.01
N GLY A 110 -5.85 2.53 -7.54
CA GLY A 110 -4.75 2.29 -6.61
C GLY A 110 -4.99 2.81 -5.20
N GLY A 111 -6.19 3.30 -4.87
CA GLY A 111 -6.41 4.16 -3.69
C GLY A 111 -5.96 3.50 -2.38
N PHE A 112 -6.07 2.18 -2.30
CA PHE A 112 -5.68 1.39 -1.14
C PHE A 112 -4.16 1.18 -0.99
N ASN A 113 -3.36 1.50 -2.00
CA ASN A 113 -1.93 1.25 -2.03
C ASN A 113 -1.15 2.58 -2.08
N TYR A 114 -0.78 3.06 -0.90
CA TYR A 114 -0.01 4.29 -0.71
C TYR A 114 1.33 4.30 -1.47
N ARG A 115 1.86 3.13 -1.86
CA ARG A 115 3.11 3.03 -2.64
C ARG A 115 3.00 3.72 -3.99
N TYR A 116 1.83 3.69 -4.63
CA TYR A 116 1.63 4.42 -5.88
C TYR A 116 1.61 5.93 -5.65
N ALA A 117 1.09 6.39 -4.50
CA ALA A 117 1.14 7.80 -4.18
C ALA A 117 2.57 8.29 -3.87
N LEU A 118 3.41 7.45 -3.25
CA LEU A 118 4.82 7.77 -2.99
C LEU A 118 5.61 8.07 -4.27
N THR A 119 5.21 7.52 -5.44
CA THR A 119 5.90 7.83 -6.70
C THR A 119 5.69 9.28 -7.15
N PHE A 120 4.64 9.96 -6.67
CA PHE A 120 4.37 11.37 -6.95
C PHE A 120 4.99 12.33 -5.92
N GLU A 121 5.41 11.84 -4.76
CA GLU A 121 5.90 12.69 -3.67
C GLU A 121 7.11 13.56 -4.09
N PRO A 122 8.14 13.04 -4.78
CA PRO A 122 9.25 13.88 -5.24
C PRO A 122 8.79 15.01 -6.16
N LEU A 123 7.84 14.73 -7.06
CA LEU A 123 7.28 15.73 -7.97
C LEU A 123 6.52 16.82 -7.19
N PHE A 124 5.70 16.43 -6.21
CA PHE A 124 4.95 17.38 -5.38
C PHE A 124 5.87 18.27 -4.55
N VAL A 125 6.92 17.69 -3.96
CA VAL A 125 7.91 18.44 -3.18
C VAL A 125 8.63 19.47 -4.06
N VAL A 126 9.11 19.07 -5.24
CA VAL A 126 9.77 20.00 -6.18
C VAL A 126 8.80 21.10 -6.64
N ALA A 127 7.59 20.73 -7.05
CA ALA A 127 6.58 21.69 -7.49
C ALA A 127 6.22 22.70 -6.39
N LEU A 128 6.09 22.23 -5.14
CA LEU A 128 5.85 23.07 -3.97
C LEU A 128 6.98 24.08 -3.77
N PHE A 129 8.24 23.64 -3.75
CA PHE A 129 9.37 24.54 -3.53
C PHE A 129 9.52 25.57 -4.65
N LEU A 130 9.34 25.16 -5.92
CA LEU A 130 9.36 26.10 -7.04
C LEU A 130 8.23 27.13 -6.94
N PHE A 131 7.02 26.69 -6.61
CA PHE A 131 5.88 27.58 -6.45
C PHE A 131 6.09 28.58 -5.30
N LEU A 132 6.51 28.09 -4.13
CA LEU A 132 6.79 28.93 -2.97
C LEU A 132 7.89 29.94 -3.26
N HIS A 133 8.95 29.52 -3.96
CA HIS A 133 10.04 30.39 -4.36
C HIS A 133 9.54 31.53 -5.26
N GLN A 134 8.83 31.19 -6.34
CA GLN A 134 8.26 32.17 -7.27
C GLN A 134 7.24 33.09 -6.59
N ALA A 135 6.40 32.55 -5.71
CA ALA A 135 5.42 33.34 -4.99
C ALA A 135 6.11 34.33 -4.03
N PHE A 136 7.14 33.89 -3.30
CA PHE A 136 7.90 34.78 -2.43
C PHE A 136 8.63 35.88 -3.20
N GLU A 137 9.16 35.60 -4.39
CA GLU A 137 9.71 36.62 -5.27
C GLU A 137 8.65 37.60 -5.76
N HIS A 138 7.51 37.09 -6.25
CA HIS A 138 6.43 37.92 -6.76
C HIS A 138 5.86 38.89 -5.71
N TYR A 139 5.84 38.49 -4.44
CA TYR A 139 5.36 39.32 -3.33
C TYR A 139 6.49 40.01 -2.55
N ASP A 140 7.69 40.15 -3.14
CA ASP A 140 8.84 40.87 -2.58
C ASP A 140 9.17 40.45 -1.13
N HIS A 141 9.19 39.15 -0.87
CA HIS A 141 9.60 38.62 0.43
C HIS A 141 11.12 38.63 0.57
N SER A 142 11.60 39.15 1.70
CA SER A 142 13.03 39.18 2.01
C SER A 142 13.58 37.77 2.27
N THR A 143 14.90 37.61 2.09
CA THR A 143 15.60 36.35 2.39
C THR A 143 15.34 35.86 3.82
N ALA A 144 15.22 36.78 4.78
CA ALA A 144 14.90 36.44 6.16
C ALA A 144 13.48 35.86 6.31
N GLN A 145 12.48 36.41 5.61
CA GLN A 145 11.11 35.88 5.62
C GLN A 145 11.05 34.49 5.00
N ARG A 146 11.74 34.29 3.86
CA ARG A 146 11.83 32.98 3.19
C ARG A 146 12.46 31.92 4.10
N ARG A 147 13.57 32.27 4.77
CA ARG A 147 14.24 31.40 5.76
C ARG A 147 13.32 31.04 6.92
N ARG A 148 12.61 32.01 7.51
CA ARG A 148 11.65 31.75 8.59
C ARG A 148 10.55 30.78 8.14
N PHE A 149 10.03 30.96 6.93
CA PHE A 149 9.02 30.06 6.39
C PHE A 149 9.53 28.62 6.24
N ILE A 150 10.74 28.44 5.70
CA ILE A 150 11.38 27.12 5.59
C ILE A 150 11.59 26.50 6.97
N LEU A 151 12.07 27.27 7.96
CA LEU A 151 12.23 26.77 9.33
C LEU A 151 10.90 26.31 9.94
N VAL A 152 9.81 27.02 9.68
CA VAL A 152 8.48 26.59 10.14
C VAL A 152 8.01 25.32 9.41
N LEU A 153 8.23 25.19 8.10
CA LEU A 153 7.95 23.96 7.36
C LEU A 153 8.70 22.76 7.94
N VAL A 154 9.98 22.93 8.26
CA VAL A 154 10.80 21.87 8.91
C VAL A 154 10.23 21.53 10.29
N GLY A 155 9.89 22.53 11.11
CA GLY A 155 9.28 22.31 12.42
C GLY A 155 7.95 21.54 12.33
N ILE A 156 7.13 21.85 11.33
CA ILE A 156 5.88 21.13 11.03
C ILE A 156 6.16 19.67 10.63
N ALA A 157 7.15 19.44 9.76
CA ALA A 157 7.53 18.08 9.37
C ALA A 157 8.01 17.24 10.56
N VAL A 158 8.79 17.84 11.47
CA VAL A 158 9.23 17.19 12.72
C VAL A 158 8.04 16.87 13.62
N LEU A 159 7.12 17.82 13.83
CA LEU A 159 5.90 17.60 14.61
C LEU A 159 5.08 16.42 14.06
N ASN A 160 4.86 16.39 12.74
CA ASN A 160 4.05 15.34 12.12
C ASN A 160 4.73 13.98 12.16
N THR A 161 6.06 13.93 12.03
CA THR A 161 6.84 12.72 12.28
C THR A 161 6.66 12.23 13.71
N ALA A 162 6.71 13.13 14.70
CA ALA A 162 6.51 12.78 16.10
C ALA A 162 5.08 12.25 16.37
N LEU A 163 4.05 12.86 15.77
CA LEU A 163 2.66 12.39 15.86
C LEU A 163 2.47 11.02 15.22
N ALA A 164 3.11 10.75 14.08
CA ALA A 164 3.10 9.45 13.44
C ALA A 164 3.76 8.36 14.30
N ILE A 165 4.90 8.67 14.92
CA ILE A 165 5.59 7.77 15.86
C ILE A 165 4.71 7.50 17.09
N ASP A 166 4.08 8.53 17.65
CA ASP A 166 3.16 8.39 18.78
C ASP A 166 1.97 7.47 18.46
N LEU A 167 1.31 7.69 17.31
CA LEU A 167 0.24 6.81 16.85
C LEU A 167 0.74 5.35 16.75
N ARG A 168 1.89 5.12 16.12
CA ARG A 168 2.47 3.78 15.99
C ARG A 168 2.66 3.11 17.35
N LYS A 169 3.19 3.84 18.34
CA LYS A 169 3.36 3.33 19.72
C LYS A 169 2.02 2.97 20.37
N ARG A 170 0.99 3.79 20.18
CA ARG A 170 -0.37 3.52 20.72
C ARG A 170 -1.02 2.32 20.03
N THR A 171 -0.92 2.21 18.71
CA THR A 171 -1.41 1.05 17.94
C THR A 171 -0.74 -0.24 18.40
N TRP A 172 0.58 -0.20 18.63
CA TRP A 172 1.35 -1.31 19.18
C TRP A 172 0.86 -1.73 20.57
N ALA A 173 0.74 -0.77 21.49
CA ALA A 173 0.28 -1.04 22.85
C ALA A 173 -1.16 -1.58 22.89
N ALA A 174 -2.01 -1.19 21.94
CA ALA A 174 -3.39 -1.66 21.85
C ALA A 174 -3.53 -3.05 21.21
N ASN A 175 -2.56 -3.49 20.41
CA ASN A 175 -2.58 -4.81 19.76
C ASN A 175 -1.20 -5.47 19.89
N PRO A 176 -0.84 -6.01 21.06
CA PRO A 176 0.46 -6.66 21.25
C PRO A 176 0.64 -7.92 20.41
N THR A 177 -0.45 -8.53 19.92
CA THR A 177 -0.44 -9.62 18.94
C THR A 177 -0.16 -9.17 17.52
N TYR A 178 -0.24 -7.86 17.24
CA TYR A 178 0.18 -7.29 15.98
C TYR A 178 1.70 -7.18 15.97
N SER A 179 2.37 -8.31 15.76
CA SER A 179 3.82 -8.41 15.60
C SER A 179 4.26 -7.68 14.33
N SER A 180 4.40 -6.36 14.39
CA SER A 180 5.22 -5.61 13.46
C SER A 180 6.55 -6.36 13.28
N PRO A 181 6.99 -6.63 12.05
CA PRO A 181 8.29 -7.26 11.79
C PRO A 181 9.41 -6.54 12.56
N ASP A 182 9.30 -5.23 12.78
CA ASP A 182 10.32 -4.44 13.49
C ASP A 182 10.50 -4.76 15.00
N THR A 183 9.65 -5.57 15.63
CA THR A 183 9.58 -5.72 17.10
C THR A 183 9.73 -7.14 17.63
N GLU A 184 9.79 -8.16 16.77
CA GLU A 184 10.22 -9.48 17.23
C GLU A 184 11.72 -9.43 17.58
N GLU A 185 12.10 -9.89 18.78
CA GLU A 185 13.50 -10.00 19.17
C GLU A 185 14.16 -11.13 18.36
N GLY A 186 15.14 -10.76 17.53
CA GLY A 186 15.84 -11.70 16.64
C GLY A 186 15.70 -11.34 15.15
N GLY A 187 16.81 -11.33 14.44
CA GLY A 187 16.85 -11.10 12.99
C GLY A 187 17.00 -9.63 12.56
N THR A 188 17.71 -9.43 11.46
CA THR A 188 17.82 -8.19 10.69
C THR A 188 16.49 -7.86 10.01
N LEU A 189 16.24 -6.58 9.67
CA LEU A 189 15.05 -6.17 8.89
C LEU A 189 14.88 -7.03 7.63
N ARG A 190 16.01 -7.43 7.00
CA ARG A 190 16.00 -8.37 5.88
C ARG A 190 15.43 -9.71 6.29
N GLU A 191 15.92 -10.37 7.33
CA GLU A 191 15.43 -11.68 7.80
C GLU A 191 13.96 -11.67 8.26
N ARG A 192 13.46 -10.50 8.65
CA ARG A 192 12.07 -10.29 9.09
C ARG A 192 11.12 -9.96 7.93
N LEU A 193 11.59 -9.21 6.94
CA LEU A 193 10.88 -9.00 5.66
C LEU A 193 10.98 -10.24 4.75
N ASP A 194 12.01 -11.05 4.96
CA ASP A 194 12.24 -12.31 4.28
C ASP A 194 11.35 -13.38 4.89
N THR A 195 10.04 -13.30 4.67
CA THR A 195 9.06 -14.32 5.08
C THR A 195 9.32 -15.70 4.46
N SER A 196 10.32 -15.82 3.60
CA SER A 196 10.68 -17.06 2.92
C SER A 196 11.15 -18.16 3.89
N PRO A 197 10.90 -19.43 3.54
CA PRO A 197 11.64 -20.55 4.09
C PRO A 197 13.16 -20.36 3.94
N GLN A 198 13.95 -20.78 4.94
CA GLN A 198 15.42 -20.74 4.84
C GLN A 198 15.95 -21.66 3.72
N ASP A 199 15.22 -22.74 3.44
CA ASP A 199 15.48 -23.68 2.34
C ASP A 199 14.15 -24.16 1.75
N LEU A 200 13.48 -23.27 0.98
CA LEU A 200 12.21 -23.61 0.34
C LEU A 200 12.36 -24.82 -0.57
N GLU A 201 13.46 -24.91 -1.31
CA GLU A 201 13.72 -26.01 -2.23
C GLU A 201 13.86 -27.34 -1.50
N GLY A 202 14.71 -27.42 -0.48
CA GLY A 202 14.87 -28.62 0.34
C GLY A 202 13.57 -29.02 1.03
N TRP A 203 12.79 -28.04 1.51
CA TRP A 203 11.47 -28.31 2.10
C TRP A 203 10.49 -28.90 1.08
N LEU A 204 10.36 -28.30 -0.11
CA LEU A 204 9.49 -28.81 -1.18
C LEU A 204 9.91 -30.22 -1.63
N GLN A 205 11.22 -30.47 -1.78
CA GLN A 205 11.74 -31.80 -2.11
C GLN A 205 11.44 -32.82 -1.01
N GLY A 206 11.64 -32.44 0.25
CA GLY A 206 11.31 -33.27 1.42
C GLY A 206 9.84 -33.64 1.50
N MET A 207 8.95 -32.79 0.98
CA MET A 207 7.51 -33.06 0.86
C MET A 207 7.13 -33.83 -0.42
N GLY A 208 8.11 -34.27 -1.22
CA GLY A 208 7.90 -35.06 -2.43
C GLY A 208 7.41 -34.26 -3.64
N VAL A 209 7.61 -32.94 -3.66
CA VAL A 209 7.34 -32.10 -4.84
C VAL A 209 8.56 -32.13 -5.75
N ALA A 210 8.41 -32.64 -6.98
CA ALA A 210 9.48 -32.68 -7.96
C ALA A 210 9.78 -31.26 -8.53
N PRO A 211 11.02 -30.98 -8.97
CA PRO A 211 11.38 -29.67 -9.55
C PRO A 211 10.55 -29.28 -10.79
N THR A 212 10.00 -30.27 -11.49
CA THR A 212 9.16 -30.08 -12.68
C THR A 212 7.67 -29.94 -12.37
N ASP A 213 7.25 -30.19 -11.12
CA ASP A 213 5.84 -30.10 -10.75
C ASP A 213 5.37 -28.64 -10.76
N THR A 214 4.18 -28.43 -11.30
CA THR A 214 3.55 -27.12 -11.31
C THR A 214 2.78 -26.89 -10.02
N VAL A 215 3.03 -25.76 -9.36
CA VAL A 215 2.43 -25.40 -8.07
C VAL A 215 1.54 -24.17 -8.21
N LEU A 216 0.37 -24.20 -7.61
CA LEU A 216 -0.52 -23.05 -7.48
C LEU A 216 0.01 -22.21 -6.32
N VAL A 217 0.40 -20.98 -6.59
CA VAL A 217 1.09 -20.12 -5.64
C VAL A 217 0.16 -18.99 -5.23
N ASN A 218 -0.19 -18.94 -3.94
CA ASN A 218 -0.96 -17.85 -3.34
C ASN A 218 -0.06 -16.89 -2.52
N ASN A 219 1.26 -16.93 -2.72
CA ASN A 219 2.24 -16.00 -2.17
C ASN A 219 3.39 -15.77 -3.18
N LEU A 220 3.14 -14.91 -4.18
CA LEU A 220 4.07 -14.71 -5.32
C LEU A 220 5.49 -14.32 -4.91
N PRO A 221 5.72 -13.36 -4.00
CA PRO A 221 7.09 -12.92 -3.70
C PRO A 221 7.98 -14.06 -3.21
N VAL A 222 7.50 -14.89 -2.28
CA VAL A 222 8.30 -15.99 -1.72
C VAL A 222 8.65 -16.99 -2.81
N TRP A 223 7.67 -17.43 -3.61
CA TRP A 223 7.93 -18.38 -4.69
C TRP A 223 8.89 -17.81 -5.73
N TYR A 224 8.60 -16.62 -6.25
CA TYR A 224 9.38 -16.00 -7.33
C TYR A 224 10.84 -15.75 -6.97
N TYR A 225 11.12 -15.34 -5.72
CA TYR A 225 12.50 -15.00 -5.31
C TYR A 225 13.29 -16.20 -4.78
N ARG A 226 12.67 -17.37 -4.57
CA ARG A 226 13.30 -18.49 -3.84
C ARG A 226 13.30 -19.82 -4.56
N THR A 227 12.59 -19.91 -5.67
CA THR A 227 12.56 -21.11 -6.48
C THR A 227 12.54 -20.77 -7.96
N GLU A 228 13.14 -21.64 -8.77
CA GLU A 228 13.05 -21.60 -10.23
C GLU A 228 11.93 -22.51 -10.76
N ARG A 229 11.12 -23.10 -9.86
CA ARG A 229 10.08 -24.06 -10.22
C ARG A 229 8.90 -23.43 -10.95
N PRO A 230 8.22 -24.21 -11.81
CA PRO A 230 6.97 -23.79 -12.41
C PRO A 230 5.93 -23.44 -11.34
N GLY A 231 5.48 -22.19 -11.35
CA GLY A 231 4.42 -21.69 -10.48
C GLY A 231 3.32 -21.02 -11.29
N ILE A 232 2.06 -21.28 -10.93
CA ILE A 232 0.91 -20.53 -11.42
C ILE A 232 0.47 -19.62 -10.29
N TYR A 233 0.58 -18.31 -10.50
CA TYR A 233 0.18 -17.36 -9.48
C TYR A 233 -1.34 -17.26 -9.40
N TYR A 234 -1.86 -17.34 -8.20
CA TYR A 234 -3.26 -17.14 -7.86
C TYR A 234 -3.34 -16.09 -6.74
N TRP A 235 -4.18 -15.07 -6.93
CA TRP A 235 -4.46 -14.10 -5.87
C TRP A 235 -5.86 -14.39 -5.31
N CYS A 236 -5.89 -15.05 -4.15
CA CYS A 236 -7.15 -15.45 -3.51
C CYS A 236 -8.06 -14.27 -3.16
N GLY A 237 -7.49 -13.09 -2.88
CA GLY A 237 -8.25 -11.90 -2.49
C GLY A 237 -9.20 -11.36 -3.56
N SER A 238 -8.98 -11.72 -4.84
CA SER A 238 -9.91 -11.38 -5.93
C SER A 238 -10.24 -12.55 -6.84
N ASP A 239 -9.99 -13.78 -6.39
CA ASP A 239 -10.19 -15.00 -7.17
C ASP A 239 -9.49 -14.98 -8.55
N GLN A 240 -8.29 -14.41 -8.67
CA GLN A 240 -7.65 -14.24 -9.99
C GLN A 240 -6.47 -15.19 -10.18
N LEU A 241 -6.52 -15.98 -11.25
CA LEU A 241 -5.42 -16.82 -11.71
C LEU A 241 -4.62 -16.06 -12.78
N PHE A 242 -3.30 -16.03 -12.70
CA PHE A 242 -2.44 -15.31 -13.65
C PHE A 242 -1.80 -16.29 -14.63
N LEU A 243 -2.39 -16.41 -15.82
CA LEU A 243 -1.92 -17.26 -16.91
C LEU A 243 -1.31 -16.43 -18.04
N LYS A 244 -0.61 -17.09 -18.97
CA LYS A 244 -0.07 -16.43 -20.16
C LYS A 244 -1.16 -15.77 -21.01
N ASP A 245 -2.34 -16.37 -21.05
CA ASP A 245 -3.45 -15.95 -21.91
C ASP A 245 -4.45 -15.01 -21.21
N GLY A 246 -4.18 -14.62 -19.95
CA GLY A 246 -4.99 -13.66 -19.22
C GLY A 246 -5.16 -13.98 -17.74
N THR A 247 -6.14 -13.31 -17.13
CA THR A 247 -6.42 -13.42 -15.69
C THR A 247 -7.82 -13.97 -15.39
N PRO A 248 -8.12 -15.25 -15.73
CA PRO A 248 -9.43 -15.81 -15.46
C PRO A 248 -9.68 -15.95 -13.96
N PHE A 249 -10.96 -15.98 -13.60
CA PHE A 249 -11.34 -16.36 -12.25
C PHE A 249 -11.18 -17.86 -12.04
N LEU A 250 -10.71 -18.30 -10.87
CA LEU A 250 -10.52 -19.72 -10.57
C LEU A 250 -11.83 -20.35 -10.08
N PHE A 251 -12.47 -19.72 -9.09
CA PHE A 251 -13.66 -20.22 -8.40
C PHE A 251 -14.98 -19.70 -8.99
N HIS A 252 -14.98 -18.54 -9.66
CA HIS A 252 -16.17 -18.00 -10.32
C HIS A 252 -16.78 -19.04 -11.28
N ASP A 253 -18.06 -19.34 -11.08
CA ASP A 253 -18.87 -20.31 -11.84
C ASP A 253 -18.37 -21.77 -11.86
N ARG A 254 -17.42 -22.13 -10.97
CA ARG A 254 -17.00 -23.52 -10.76
C ARG A 254 -17.37 -23.97 -9.36
N THR A 255 -17.59 -25.25 -9.16
CA THR A 255 -17.61 -25.93 -7.86
C THR A 255 -16.18 -26.28 -7.45
N ASP A 256 -15.95 -26.59 -6.18
CA ASP A 256 -14.61 -26.91 -5.69
C ASP A 256 -14.04 -28.21 -6.31
N ALA A 257 -14.91 -29.16 -6.69
CA ALA A 257 -14.52 -30.34 -7.46
C ALA A 257 -14.09 -29.99 -8.90
N GLU A 258 -14.79 -29.05 -9.54
CA GLU A 258 -14.42 -28.55 -10.87
C GLU A 258 -13.12 -27.75 -10.81
N VAL A 259 -12.88 -26.97 -9.74
CA VAL A 259 -11.61 -26.28 -9.51
C VAL A 259 -10.47 -27.27 -9.34
N ALA A 260 -10.63 -28.31 -8.50
CA ALA A 260 -9.62 -29.34 -8.31
C ALA A 260 -9.27 -30.05 -9.63
N SER A 261 -10.29 -30.42 -10.41
CA SER A 261 -10.11 -31.06 -11.71
C SER A 261 -9.48 -30.13 -12.74
N PHE A 262 -9.89 -28.85 -12.78
CA PHE A 262 -9.29 -27.86 -13.67
C PHE A 262 -7.80 -27.65 -13.37
N LEU A 263 -7.44 -27.46 -12.09
CA LEU A 263 -6.04 -27.30 -11.67
C LEU A 263 -5.20 -28.53 -12.05
N ARG A 264 -5.67 -29.73 -11.72
CA ARG A 264 -4.91 -30.97 -11.95
C ARG A 264 -4.86 -31.37 -13.43
N ASP A 265 -6.00 -31.36 -14.09
CA ASP A 265 -6.16 -32.01 -15.40
C ASP A 265 -5.89 -31.03 -16.54
N SER A 266 -6.26 -29.75 -16.39
CA SER A 266 -6.04 -28.73 -17.42
C SER A 266 -4.72 -27.97 -17.23
N LEU A 267 -4.34 -27.67 -15.99
CA LEU A 267 -3.13 -26.89 -15.69
C LEU A 267 -1.96 -27.75 -15.20
N HIS A 268 -2.15 -29.06 -15.06
CA HIS A 268 -1.14 -29.99 -14.53
C HIS A 268 -0.56 -29.57 -13.17
N CYS A 269 -1.38 -28.87 -12.39
CA CYS A 269 -1.04 -28.35 -11.09
C CYS A 269 -1.56 -29.29 -10.01
N ARG A 270 -0.64 -29.86 -9.22
CA ARG A 270 -0.97 -30.87 -8.19
C ARG A 270 -0.81 -30.38 -6.77
N TYR A 271 -0.17 -29.23 -6.60
CA TYR A 271 0.19 -28.71 -5.30
C TYR A 271 -0.26 -27.26 -5.17
N VAL A 272 -0.59 -26.85 -3.94
CA VAL A 272 -0.90 -25.46 -3.60
C VAL A 272 0.05 -25.00 -2.51
N PHE A 273 0.78 -23.93 -2.77
CA PHE A 273 1.64 -23.24 -1.82
C PHE A 273 1.00 -21.91 -1.41
N SER A 274 0.71 -21.75 -0.13
CA SER A 274 0.07 -20.55 0.44
C SER A 274 0.63 -20.26 1.83
N THR A 275 0.25 -19.13 2.43
CA THR A 275 0.39 -18.92 3.88
C THR A 275 -0.96 -19.08 4.55
N ARG A 276 -0.98 -19.49 5.82
CA ARG A 276 -2.22 -19.59 6.60
C ARG A 276 -2.97 -18.25 6.60
N GLU A 277 -2.26 -17.15 6.78
CA GLU A 277 -2.82 -15.79 6.75
C GLU A 277 -3.45 -15.45 5.39
N LEU A 278 -2.78 -15.77 4.27
CA LEU A 278 -3.33 -15.46 2.95
C LEU A 278 -4.56 -16.31 2.64
N SER A 279 -4.54 -17.58 3.04
CA SER A 279 -5.68 -18.47 2.84
C SER A 279 -6.92 -18.00 3.60
N THR A 280 -6.79 -17.48 4.83
CA THR A 280 -7.95 -17.03 5.62
C THR A 280 -8.61 -15.76 5.09
N PHE A 281 -7.93 -14.95 4.26
CA PHE A 281 -8.55 -13.80 3.60
C PHE A 281 -9.66 -14.18 2.60
N ALA A 282 -9.65 -15.41 2.09
CA ALA A 282 -10.63 -15.90 1.12
C ALA A 282 -11.30 -17.17 1.64
N PRO A 283 -12.42 -17.07 2.38
CA PRO A 283 -13.06 -18.21 3.05
C PRO A 283 -13.33 -19.39 2.12
N ARG A 284 -13.71 -19.10 0.86
CA ARG A 284 -13.93 -20.13 -0.16
C ARG A 284 -12.65 -20.87 -0.56
N PHE A 285 -11.54 -20.15 -0.73
CA PHE A 285 -10.26 -20.78 -1.01
C PHE A 285 -9.76 -21.58 0.20
N HIS A 286 -9.97 -21.07 1.41
CA HIS A 286 -9.65 -21.81 2.63
C HIS A 286 -10.44 -23.13 2.72
N ALA A 287 -11.76 -23.09 2.49
CA ALA A 287 -12.60 -24.28 2.46
C ALA A 287 -12.14 -25.27 1.39
N PHE A 288 -11.78 -24.80 0.18
CA PHE A 288 -11.21 -25.64 -0.86
C PHE A 288 -9.93 -26.37 -0.40
N LEU A 289 -9.03 -25.69 0.33
CA LEU A 289 -7.83 -26.32 0.89
C LEU A 289 -8.17 -27.38 1.94
N GLU A 290 -9.23 -27.21 2.71
CA GLU A 290 -9.65 -28.17 3.74
C GLU A 290 -10.41 -29.38 3.17
N GLU A 291 -11.23 -29.15 2.14
CA GLU A 291 -12.15 -30.16 1.60
C GLU A 291 -11.59 -30.94 0.40
N ARG A 292 -10.68 -30.33 -0.38
CA ARG A 292 -10.19 -30.88 -1.66
C ARG A 292 -8.68 -31.07 -1.72
N CYS A 293 -7.98 -30.78 -0.62
CA CYS A 293 -6.55 -30.95 -0.55
C CYS A 293 -6.11 -31.66 0.73
N THR A 294 -5.02 -32.41 0.61
CA THR A 294 -4.26 -32.95 1.74
C THR A 294 -3.13 -32.00 2.12
N LEU A 295 -3.08 -31.53 3.36
CA LEU A 295 -1.93 -30.79 3.89
C LEU A 295 -0.71 -31.71 3.97
N LEU A 296 0.35 -31.39 3.21
CA LEU A 296 1.61 -32.14 3.22
C LEU A 296 2.55 -31.66 4.31
N GLY A 297 2.60 -30.35 4.54
CA GLY A 297 3.51 -29.75 5.51
C GLY A 297 3.18 -28.31 5.83
N THR A 298 3.54 -27.90 7.04
CA THR A 298 3.58 -26.50 7.47
C THR A 298 5.01 -26.18 7.89
N GLU A 299 5.55 -25.07 7.40
CA GLU A 299 6.89 -24.60 7.73
C GLU A 299 6.85 -23.57 8.88
N HIS A 300 8.02 -23.18 9.41
CA HIS A 300 8.16 -22.34 10.61
C HIS A 300 7.53 -20.93 10.51
N ARG A 301 7.14 -20.48 9.31
CA ARG A 301 6.48 -19.19 9.04
C ARG A 301 5.04 -19.34 8.54
N ASP A 302 4.37 -20.41 8.93
CA ASP A 302 2.99 -20.74 8.53
C ASP A 302 2.77 -20.84 7.01
N HIS A 303 3.85 -21.07 6.24
CA HIS A 303 3.74 -21.51 4.86
C HIS A 303 3.19 -22.93 4.86
N THR A 304 2.16 -23.15 4.04
CA THR A 304 1.47 -24.43 3.92
C THR A 304 1.63 -24.93 2.50
N LEU A 305 1.93 -26.22 2.39
CA LEU A 305 1.95 -26.93 1.13
C LEU A 305 0.86 -28.00 1.17
N HIS A 306 -0.03 -27.95 0.20
CA HIS A 306 -1.15 -28.87 0.06
C HIS A 306 -1.02 -29.63 -1.25
N ARG A 307 -1.49 -30.88 -1.27
CA ARG A 307 -1.67 -31.67 -2.49
C ARG A 307 -3.15 -31.69 -2.83
N ILE A 308 -3.49 -31.40 -4.08
CA ILE A 308 -4.87 -31.47 -4.57
C ILE A 308 -5.24 -32.95 -4.71
N ASP A 309 -6.35 -33.35 -4.08
CA ASP A 309 -6.76 -34.74 -4.06
C ASP A 309 -7.32 -35.20 -5.42
N ALA A 310 -7.21 -36.49 -5.70
CA ALA A 310 -7.90 -37.12 -6.81
C ALA A 310 -9.42 -37.14 -6.52
N PRO A 311 -10.28 -37.09 -7.55
CA PRO A 311 -11.73 -37.04 -7.36
C PRO A 311 -12.29 -38.30 -6.69
#